data_AF-A0A1M6M7E9-F1
#
_entry.id   AF-A0A1M6M7E9-F1
#
_cell.length_a   1.000
_cell.length_b   1.000
_cell.length_c   1.000
_cell.angle_alpha   90.00
_cell.angle_beta   90.00
_cell.angle_gamma   90.00
#
_symmetry.space_group_name_H-M   'P 1'
#
loop_
_entity.id
_entity.type
_entity.pdbx_description
1 polymer ?
#
loop_
_entity_poly.entity_id
_entity_poly.type
_entity_poly.pdbx_seq_one_letter_code
_entity_poly.pdbx_strand_id
1 'polypeptide(L)'
;MSQLEFVERVTTQALAYLQQARAYKPTPEEYIKWVDSHPSAIRVLLLRRGMAACWAGGSPSFQDFILTQRGHSVHDYMAHQLSETDYLRWVNFMDDTTF
;
A
#
# COMPACT_ATOMS: atom_id res chain seq x y z
N MET A 1 -22.41 -10.65 -7.97
CA MET A 1 -21.65 -10.22 -6.79
C MET A 1 -22.14 -8.83 -6.39
N SER A 2 -22.54 -8.66 -5.15
CA SER A 2 -22.96 -7.37 -4.58
C SER A 2 -21.78 -6.40 -4.43
N GLN A 3 -22.06 -5.11 -4.17
CA GLN A 3 -21.02 -4.12 -3.88
C GLN A 3 -20.22 -4.49 -2.62
N LEU A 4 -20.89 -5.01 -1.59
CA LEU A 4 -20.24 -5.38 -0.33
C LEU A 4 -19.25 -6.54 -0.53
N GLU A 5 -19.68 -7.61 -1.19
CA GLU A 5 -18.82 -8.76 -1.52
C GLU A 5 -17.60 -8.35 -2.37
N PHE A 6 -17.78 -7.39 -3.28
CA PHE A 6 -16.69 -6.83 -4.07
C PHE A 6 -15.67 -6.10 -3.19
N VAL A 7 -16.13 -5.18 -2.33
CA VAL A 7 -15.26 -4.40 -1.43
C VAL A 7 -14.51 -5.31 -0.46
N GLU A 8 -15.19 -6.30 0.13
CA GLU A 8 -14.56 -7.28 1.03
C GLU A 8 -13.47 -8.08 0.32
N ARG A 9 -13.73 -8.53 -0.92
CA ARG A 9 -12.75 -9.26 -1.72
C ARG A 9 -11.52 -8.41 -2.03
N VAL A 10 -11.72 -7.20 -2.57
CA VAL A 10 -10.62 -6.27 -2.89
C VAL A 10 -9.81 -5.94 -1.65
N THR A 11 -10.48 -5.63 -0.54
CA THR A 11 -9.81 -5.29 0.74
C THR A 11 -8.99 -6.47 1.25
N THR A 12 -9.53 -7.68 1.17
CA THR A 12 -8.82 -8.90 1.58
C THR A 12 -7.56 -9.09 0.75
N GLN A 13 -7.63 -8.92 -0.57
CA GLN A 13 -6.46 -9.05 -1.44
C GLN A 13 -5.43 -7.92 -1.23
N ALA A 14 -5.87 -6.67 -1.06
CA ALA A 14 -4.98 -5.56 -0.76
C ALA A 14 -4.24 -5.75 0.58
N LEU A 15 -4.93 -6.24 1.61
CA LEU A 15 -4.29 -6.59 2.88
C LEU A 15 -3.32 -7.77 2.74
N ALA A 16 -3.66 -8.78 1.95
CA ALA A 16 -2.77 -9.91 1.67
C ALA A 16 -1.50 -9.47 0.93
N TYR A 17 -1.61 -8.53 -0.03
CA TYR A 17 -0.47 -7.90 -0.68
C TYR A 17 0.43 -7.19 0.34
N LEU A 18 -0.13 -6.32 1.19
CA LEU A 18 0.65 -5.60 2.20
C LEU A 18 1.31 -6.53 3.23
N GLN A 19 0.71 -7.68 3.53
CA GLN A 19 1.31 -8.68 4.40
C GLN A 19 2.61 -9.27 3.84
N GLN A 20 2.83 -9.24 2.52
CA GLN A 20 4.11 -9.64 1.92
C GLN A 20 5.27 -8.75 2.41
N ALA A 21 4.99 -7.51 2.80
CA ALA A 21 5.99 -6.60 3.36
C ALA A 21 6.66 -7.17 4.63
N ARG A 22 5.99 -8.07 5.35
CA ARG A 22 6.54 -8.73 6.56
C ARG A 22 7.78 -9.58 6.28
N ALA A 23 7.98 -10.02 5.04
CA ALA A 23 9.19 -10.74 4.64
C ALA A 23 10.42 -9.81 4.54
N TYR A 24 10.22 -8.50 4.59
CA TYR A 24 11.27 -7.51 4.45
C TYR A 24 11.51 -6.75 5.75
N LYS A 25 12.72 -6.20 5.85
CA LYS A 25 13.09 -5.24 6.88
C LYS A 25 13.49 -3.93 6.18
N PRO A 26 12.76 -2.83 6.38
CA PRO A 26 13.15 -1.55 5.81
C PRO A 26 14.46 -1.06 6.43
N THR A 27 15.25 -0.38 5.62
CA THR A 27 16.46 0.33 6.05
C THR A 27 16.13 1.78 6.45
N PRO A 28 16.97 2.43 7.28
CA PRO A 28 16.84 3.85 7.58
C PRO A 28 16.82 4.73 6.33
N GLU A 29 17.62 4.40 5.30
CA GLU A 29 17.67 5.15 4.05
C GLU A 29 16.35 5.06 3.29
N GLU A 30 15.73 3.89 3.25
CA GLU A 30 14.41 3.70 2.63
C GLU A 30 13.31 4.43 3.39
N TYR A 31 13.39 4.45 4.72
CA TYR A 31 12.51 5.24 5.53
C TYR A 31 12.60 6.74 5.20
N ILE A 32 13.82 7.29 5.10
CA ILE A 32 14.00 8.71 4.73
C ILE A 32 13.47 8.98 3.31
N LYS A 33 13.77 8.11 2.34
CA LYS A 33 13.22 8.24 0.98
C LYS A 33 11.68 8.23 0.97
N TRP A 34 11.07 7.36 1.76
CA TRP A 34 9.62 7.31 1.93
C TRP A 34 9.07 8.57 2.59
N VAL A 35 9.72 9.10 3.63
CA VAL A 35 9.33 10.38 4.24
C VAL A 35 9.42 11.51 3.21
N ASP A 36 10.48 11.53 2.40
CA ASP A 36 10.71 12.58 1.41
C ASP A 36 9.77 12.51 0.20
N SER A 37 9.10 11.37 -0.04
CA SER A 37 8.05 11.29 -1.07
C SER A 37 6.74 11.98 -0.65
N HIS A 38 6.58 12.35 0.62
CA HIS A 38 5.38 13.02 1.12
C HIS A 38 5.48 14.55 1.05
N PRO A 39 4.36 15.28 1.06
CA PRO A 39 4.35 16.74 1.21
C PRO A 39 5.06 17.20 2.49
N SER A 40 5.75 18.34 2.42
CA SER A 40 6.57 18.89 3.53
C SER A 40 5.82 18.98 4.85
N ALA A 41 4.52 19.33 4.82
CA ALA A 41 3.66 19.44 5.99
C ALA A 41 3.56 18.13 6.81
N ILE A 42 3.64 16.97 6.17
CA ILE A 42 3.50 15.67 6.83
C ILE A 42 4.86 15.09 7.25
N ARG A 43 5.96 15.49 6.59
CA ARG A 43 7.30 14.94 6.86
C ARG A 43 7.73 15.06 8.31
N VAL A 44 7.51 16.21 8.93
CA VAL A 44 7.86 16.45 10.34
C VAL A 44 7.12 15.47 11.26
N LEU A 45 5.85 15.18 10.97
CA LEU A 45 5.05 14.22 11.75
C LEU A 45 5.59 12.79 11.58
N LEU A 46 5.93 12.40 10.35
CA LEU A 46 6.52 11.09 10.08
C LEU A 46 7.86 10.94 10.80
N LEU A 47 8.77 11.92 10.67
CA LEU A 47 10.07 11.93 11.32
C LEU A 47 9.95 11.82 12.85
N ARG A 48 9.01 12.57 13.46
CA ARG A 48 8.75 12.49 14.91
C ARG A 48 8.22 11.12 15.33
N ARG A 49 7.39 10.48 14.50
CA ARG A 49 6.87 9.13 14.77
C ARG A 49 7.98 8.08 14.69
N GLY A 50 8.89 8.22 13.73
CA GLY A 50 10.06 7.36 13.57
C GLY A 50 9.78 6.03 12.85
N MET A 51 10.83 5.46 12.26
CA MET A 51 10.75 4.27 11.39
C MET A 51 10.06 3.08 12.05
N ALA A 52 10.45 2.74 13.28
CA ALA A 52 9.92 1.57 13.98
C ALA A 52 8.40 1.67 14.19
N ALA A 53 7.89 2.84 14.58
CA ALA A 53 6.46 3.05 14.80
C ALA A 53 5.67 3.19 13.48
N CYS A 54 6.29 3.71 12.42
CA CYS A 54 5.69 3.74 11.08
C CYS A 54 5.56 2.31 10.50
N TRP A 55 6.57 1.46 10.73
CA TRP A 55 6.58 0.06 10.28
C TRP A 55 5.68 -0.84 11.12
N ALA A 56 5.86 -0.86 12.44
CA ALA A 56 5.08 -1.70 13.35
C ALA A 56 3.61 -1.26 13.43
N GLY A 57 3.35 0.04 13.32
CA GLY A 57 2.00 0.60 13.26
C GLY A 57 1.30 0.40 11.92
N GLY A 58 1.90 -0.36 10.99
CA GLY A 58 1.25 -0.83 9.77
C GLY A 58 0.87 0.28 8.81
N SER A 59 1.70 1.32 8.65
CA SER A 59 1.41 2.39 7.67
C SER A 59 1.35 1.77 6.28
N PRO A 60 0.17 1.66 5.63
CA PRO A 60 0.02 0.91 4.39
C PRO A 60 0.90 1.48 3.27
N SER A 61 1.01 2.81 3.21
CA SER A 61 1.86 3.50 2.25
C SER A 61 3.35 3.25 2.45
N PHE A 62 3.81 2.94 3.67
CA PHE A 62 5.21 2.58 3.90
C PHE A 62 5.49 1.14 3.47
N GLN A 63 4.57 0.23 3.79
CA GLN A 63 4.65 -1.17 3.37
C GLN A 63 4.62 -1.30 1.85
N ASP A 64 3.70 -0.61 1.19
CA ASP A 64 3.61 -0.56 -0.26
C ASP A 64 4.86 0.07 -0.90
N PHE A 65 5.39 1.14 -0.31
CA PHE A 65 6.65 1.73 -0.77
C PHE A 65 7.81 0.72 -0.74
N ILE A 66 7.95 -0.04 0.35
CA ILE A 66 9.00 -1.07 0.46
C ILE A 66 8.77 -2.18 -0.54
N LEU A 67 7.53 -2.64 -0.74
CA LEU A 67 7.19 -3.64 -1.74
C LEU A 67 7.56 -3.17 -3.15
N THR A 68 7.24 -1.92 -3.48
CA THR A 68 7.60 -1.29 -4.75
C THR A 68 9.12 -1.22 -4.96
N GLN A 69 9.88 -0.83 -3.92
CA GLN A 69 11.36 -0.85 -3.96
C GLN A 69 11.95 -2.26 -4.10
N ARG A 70 11.15 -3.30 -3.88
CA ARG A 70 11.54 -4.71 -4.07
C ARG A 70 11.01 -5.29 -5.39
N GLY A 71 10.39 -4.48 -6.24
CA GLY A 71 9.88 -4.90 -7.55
C GLY A 71 8.48 -5.51 -7.53
N HIS A 72 7.76 -5.38 -6.41
CA HIS A 72 6.36 -5.76 -6.35
C HIS A 72 5.47 -4.61 -6.82
N SER A 73 4.30 -4.95 -7.37
CA SER A 73 3.31 -3.99 -7.83
C SER A 73 1.94 -4.44 -7.33
N VAL A 74 1.23 -3.54 -6.64
CA VAL A 74 -0.14 -3.81 -6.20
C VAL A 74 -1.06 -4.05 -7.38
N HIS A 75 -0.84 -3.34 -8.50
CA HIS A 75 -1.63 -3.54 -9.71
C HIS A 75 -1.39 -4.91 -10.34
N ASP A 76 -0.13 -5.34 -10.44
CA ASP A 76 0.18 -6.66 -11.00
C ASP A 76 -0.37 -7.75 -10.08
N TYR A 77 -0.17 -7.62 -8.76
CA TYR A 77 -0.72 -8.56 -7.80
C TYR A 77 -2.25 -8.67 -7.93
N MET A 78 -2.95 -7.55 -7.94
CA MET A 78 -4.42 -7.52 -8.03
C MET A 78 -4.92 -8.07 -9.36
N ALA A 79 -4.24 -7.81 -10.48
CA ALA A 79 -4.58 -8.38 -11.78
C ALA A 79 -4.47 -9.91 -11.80
N HIS A 80 -3.55 -10.50 -11.02
CA HIS A 80 -3.43 -11.95 -10.88
C HIS A 80 -4.44 -12.56 -9.90
N GLN A 81 -4.89 -11.82 -8.88
CA GLN A 81 -5.80 -12.35 -7.86
C GLN A 81 -7.29 -12.14 -8.18
N LEU A 82 -7.62 -11.11 -8.96
CA LEU A 82 -8.98 -10.76 -9.30
C LEU A 82 -9.36 -11.28 -10.69
N SER A 83 -10.66 -11.44 -10.92
CA SER A 83 -11.16 -11.57 -12.29
C SER A 83 -10.91 -10.27 -13.06
N GLU A 84 -10.78 -10.34 -14.38
CA GLU A 84 -10.58 -9.14 -15.22
C GLU A 84 -11.64 -8.06 -14.95
N THR A 85 -12.91 -8.45 -14.86
CA THR A 85 -14.02 -7.55 -14.54
C THR A 85 -13.87 -6.90 -13.17
N ASP A 86 -13.47 -7.65 -12.15
CA ASP A 86 -13.29 -7.12 -10.79
C ASP A 86 -12.05 -6.22 -10.71
N TYR A 87 -10.99 -6.55 -11.44
CA TYR A 87 -9.79 -5.71 -11.52
C TYR A 87 -10.11 -4.35 -12.13
N LEU A 88 -10.78 -4.31 -13.29
CA LEU A 88 -11.17 -3.05 -13.94
C LEU A 88 -12.09 -2.22 -13.04
N ARG A 89 -13.03 -2.87 -12.36
CA ARG A 89 -13.90 -2.20 -11.38
C ARG A 89 -13.10 -1.61 -10.21
N TRP A 90 -12.09 -2.32 -9.73
CA TRP A 90 -11.22 -1.84 -8.66
C TRP A 90 -10.38 -0.64 -9.10
N VAL A 91 -9.78 -0.69 -10.30
CA VAL A 91 -9.02 0.43 -10.87
C VAL A 91 -9.89 1.68 -10.94
N ASN A 92 -11.09 1.59 -11.52
CA ASN A 92 -12.02 2.72 -11.60
C ASN A 92 -12.41 3.26 -10.20
N PHE A 93 -12.62 2.36 -9.23
CA PHE A 93 -12.92 2.76 -7.86
C PHE A 93 -11.78 3.53 -7.20
N MET A 94 -10.52 3.15 -7.46
CA MET A 94 -9.36 3.84 -6.92
C MET A 94 -9.22 5.24 -7.52
N ASP A 95 -9.39 5.37 -8.84
CA ASP A 95 -9.29 6.65 -9.57
C ASP A 95 -10.35 7.67 -9.11
N ASP A 96 -11.57 7.20 -8.83
CA ASP A 96 -12.67 8.04 -8.33
C ASP A 96 -12.48 8.50 -6.88
N THR A 97 -11.55 7.89 -6.12
CA THR A 97 -11.29 8.22 -4.71
C THR A 97 -10.08 9.15 -4.50
N THR A 98 -9.34 9.46 -5.56
CA THR A 98 -8.28 10.47 -5.57
C THR A 98 -8.84 11.88 -5.80
N PHE A 99 -9.39 12.49 -4.75
CA PHE A 99 -9.78 13.92 -4.70
C PHE A 99 -9.08 14.66 -3.55
#